data_AF-A0A431LEI3-F1
#
_entry.id   AF-A0A431LEI3-F1
#
_cell.length_a   1.000
_cell.length_b   1.000
_cell.length_c   1.000
_cell.angle_alpha   90.00
_cell.angle_beta   90.00
_cell.angle_gamma   90.00
#
_symmetry.space_group_name_H-M   'P 1'
#
loop_
_entity.id
_entity.type
_entity.pdbx_description
1 polymer ?
#
loop_
_entity_poly.entity_id
_entity_poly.type
_entity_poly.pdbx_seq_one_letter_code
_entity_poly.pdbx_strand_id
1 'polypeptide(L)'
;MRYYDKEQRRDMYRAMLPMLVRIARNHGYCLAVHGSETRDLDLVAVPWVECPSEPELLAEAIRLSTNAYNHADYPNPEMKPHGRFSYSFYMQNSGYIDLSIMPPVKKAV
;
A
#
# COMPACT_ATOMS: atom_id res chain seq x y z
N MET A 1 23.86 6.48 10.91
CA MET A 1 22.70 5.66 10.47
C MET A 1 21.76 5.56 11.66
N ARG A 2 20.51 6.05 11.57
CA ARG A 2 19.59 6.11 12.71
C ARG A 2 18.62 4.93 12.61
N TYR A 3 18.75 3.97 13.53
CA TYR A 3 17.77 2.90 13.67
C TYR A 3 16.57 3.46 14.43
N TYR A 4 15.39 3.39 13.83
CA TYR A 4 14.14 3.73 14.52
C TYR A 4 13.76 2.61 15.46
N ASP A 5 13.46 2.95 16.71
CA ASP A 5 12.76 2.04 17.60
C ASP A 5 11.32 1.78 17.10
N LYS A 6 10.63 0.86 17.77
CA LYS A 6 9.29 0.43 17.39
C LYS A 6 8.26 1.57 17.40
N GLU A 7 8.34 2.47 18.37
CA GLU A 7 7.40 3.59 18.51
C GLU A 7 7.65 4.64 17.45
N GLN A 8 8.91 5.00 17.23
CA GLN A 8 9.29 5.96 16.19
C GLN A 8 8.89 5.48 14.79
N ARG A 9 9.01 4.18 14.52
CA ARG A 9 8.57 3.58 13.24
C ARG A 9 7.07 3.69 13.06
N ARG A 10 6.31 3.39 14.11
CA ARG A 10 4.85 3.49 14.11
C ARG A 10 4.40 4.94 13.87
N ASP A 11 5.02 5.90 14.55
CA ASP A 11 4.71 7.32 14.37
C ASP A 11 5.03 7.80 12.95
N MET A 12 6.15 7.33 12.37
CA MET A 12 6.47 7.58 10.97
C MET A 12 5.38 7.04 10.03
N TYR A 13 4.94 5.78 10.22
CA TYR A 13 3.86 5.21 9.41
C TYR A 13 2.57 6.01 9.51
N ARG A 14 2.19 6.41 10.72
CA ARG A 14 0.98 7.20 10.97
C ARG A 14 1.05 8.58 10.36
N ALA A 15 2.23 9.20 10.36
CA ALA A 15 2.44 10.49 9.70
C ALA A 15 2.26 10.40 8.17
N MET A 16 2.50 9.23 7.57
CA MET A 16 2.30 8.99 6.14
C MET A 16 0.83 8.74 5.77
N LEU A 17 0.02 8.20 6.69
CA LEU A 17 -1.36 7.78 6.42
C LEU A 17 -2.24 8.86 5.76
N PRO A 18 -2.26 10.14 6.19
CA PRO A 18 -3.11 11.15 5.55
C PRO A 18 -2.79 11.33 4.06
N MET A 19 -1.51 11.28 3.70
CA MET A 19 -1.05 11.39 2.32
C MET A 19 -1.45 10.15 1.51
N LEU A 20 -1.21 8.95 2.06
CA LEU A 20 -1.55 7.68 1.41
C LEU A 20 -3.05 7.51 1.19
N VAL A 21 -3.87 7.88 2.18
CA VAL A 21 -5.33 7.88 2.09
C VAL A 21 -5.81 8.84 0.99
N ARG A 22 -5.18 10.02 0.85
CA ARG A 22 -5.50 10.96 -0.23
C ARG A 22 -5.18 10.38 -1.60
N ILE A 23 -4.02 9.72 -1.76
CA ILE A 23 -3.65 9.04 -3.00
C ILE A 23 -4.69 7.96 -3.34
N ALA A 24 -4.99 7.07 -2.39
CA ALA A 24 -5.99 6.01 -2.60
C ALA A 24 -7.35 6.57 -3.03
N ARG A 25 -7.83 7.64 -2.36
CA ARG A 25 -9.08 8.31 -2.73
C ARG A 25 -9.05 8.89 -4.15
N ASN A 26 -7.94 9.52 -4.55
CA ASN A 26 -7.80 10.04 -5.92
C ASN A 26 -7.85 8.94 -6.99
N HIS A 27 -7.45 7.71 -6.63
CA HIS A 27 -7.56 6.53 -7.49
C HIS A 27 -8.90 5.78 -7.33
N GLY A 28 -9.81 6.25 -6.48
CA GLY A 28 -11.12 5.62 -6.27
C GLY A 28 -11.14 4.46 -5.27
N TYR A 29 -10.14 4.38 -4.38
CA TYR A 29 -10.03 3.32 -3.37
C TYR A 29 -10.22 3.86 -1.96
N CYS A 30 -10.87 3.05 -1.11
CA CYS A 30 -10.79 3.18 0.34
C CYS A 30 -9.52 2.46 0.82
N LEU A 31 -8.75 3.10 1.72
CA LEU A 31 -7.51 2.55 2.27
C LEU A 31 -7.67 2.30 3.76
N ALA A 32 -7.37 1.08 4.21
CA ALA A 32 -7.44 0.66 5.61
C ALA A 32 -6.09 0.12 6.09
N VAL A 33 -5.75 0.36 7.36
CA VAL A 33 -4.62 -0.28 8.04
C VAL A 33 -5.08 -1.65 8.52
N HIS A 34 -4.32 -2.70 8.22
CA HIS A 34 -4.66 -4.09 8.57
C HIS A 34 -3.66 -4.71 9.57
N GLY A 35 -2.57 -4.02 9.87
CA GLY A 35 -1.45 -4.55 10.64
C GLY A 35 -1.23 -3.90 11.99
N SER A 36 -0.21 -4.40 12.68
CA SER A 36 0.22 -3.88 13.99
C SER A 36 1.08 -2.61 13.90
N GLU A 37 1.55 -2.25 12.70
CA GLU A 37 2.43 -1.10 12.44
C GLU A 37 3.82 -1.23 13.12
N THR A 38 4.22 -2.45 13.50
CA THR A 38 5.42 -2.67 14.33
C THR A 38 6.69 -2.92 13.53
N ARG A 39 6.60 -3.63 12.41
CA ARG A 39 7.71 -3.93 11.49
C ARG A 39 7.49 -3.32 10.12
N ASP A 40 6.22 -3.22 9.75
CA ASP A 40 5.68 -2.94 8.44
C ASP A 40 4.38 -2.15 8.53
N LEU A 41 4.06 -1.45 7.44
CA LEU A 41 2.78 -0.79 7.25
C LEU A 41 1.90 -1.63 6.33
N ASP A 42 1.09 -2.50 6.93
CA ASP A 42 0.10 -3.31 6.22
C ASP A 42 -1.14 -2.49 5.85
N LEU A 43 -1.40 -2.37 4.54
CA LEU A 43 -2.50 -1.61 3.98
C LEU A 43 -3.38 -2.50 3.10
N VAL A 44 -4.69 -2.29 3.18
CA VAL A 44 -5.66 -2.87 2.26
C VAL A 44 -6.38 -1.75 1.51
N ALA A 45 -6.35 -1.82 0.18
CA ALA A 45 -7.06 -0.92 -0.71
C ALA A 45 -8.26 -1.65 -1.33
N VAL A 46 -9.45 -1.07 -1.17
CA VAL A 46 -10.71 -1.61 -1.68
C VAL A 46 -11.34 -0.60 -2.64
N PRO A 47 -11.71 -1.00 -3.88
CA PRO A 47 -12.47 -0.16 -4.80
C PRO A 47 -13.70 0.44 -4.13
N TRP A 48 -13.88 1.76 -4.24
CA TRP A 48 -14.96 2.50 -3.56
C TRP A 48 -15.86 3.30 -4.50
N VAL A 49 -15.40 3.53 -5.73
CA VAL A 49 -16.16 4.23 -6.78
C VAL A 49 -16.46 3.26 -7.92
N GLU A 50 -17.38 3.64 -8.83
CA GLU A 50 -17.79 2.78 -9.95
C GLU A 50 -16.64 2.50 -10.94
N CYS A 51 -15.81 3.51 -11.20
CA CYS A 51 -14.70 3.45 -12.14
C CYS A 51 -13.38 3.85 -11.43
N PRO A 52 -12.83 3.00 -10.55
CA PRO A 52 -11.54 3.26 -9.93
C PRO A 52 -10.41 3.12 -10.97
N SER A 53 -9.22 3.62 -10.64
CA SER A 53 -8.02 3.33 -11.44
C SER A 53 -7.65 1.84 -11.40
N GLU A 54 -6.88 1.39 -12.38
CA GLU A 54 -6.26 0.06 -12.34
C GLU A 54 -5.37 -0.10 -11.09
N PRO A 55 -5.35 -1.29 -10.43
CA PRO A 55 -4.57 -1.53 -9.21
C PRO A 55 -3.10 -1.14 -9.31
N GLU A 56 -2.46 -1.37 -10.46
CA GLU A 56 -1.05 -1.06 -10.72
C GLU A 56 -0.78 0.44 -10.64
N LEU A 57 -1.74 1.28 -11.05
CA LEU A 57 -1.60 2.74 -10.99
C LEU A 57 -1.62 3.24 -9.55
N LEU A 58 -2.48 2.67 -8.71
CA LEU A 58 -2.49 2.98 -7.27
C LEU A 58 -1.19 2.52 -6.60
N ALA A 59 -0.76 1.30 -6.90
CA ALA A 59 0.49 0.72 -6.38
C ALA A 59 1.69 1.62 -6.71
N GLU A 60 1.81 2.04 -7.98
CA GLU A 60 2.90 2.90 -8.43
C GLU A 60 2.83 4.31 -7.82
N ALA A 61 1.63 4.90 -7.71
CA ALA A 61 1.45 6.20 -7.07
C ALA A 61 1.89 6.18 -5.59
N ILE A 62 1.53 5.12 -4.85
CA ILE A 62 2.00 4.92 -3.48
C ILE A 62 3.53 4.79 -3.46
N ARG A 63 4.09 3.87 -4.26
CA ARG A 63 5.54 3.62 -4.30
C ARG A 63 6.35 4.90 -4.56
N LEU A 64 5.96 5.69 -5.55
CA LEU A 64 6.61 6.95 -5.90
C LEU A 64 6.47 7.99 -4.78
N SER A 65 5.27 8.14 -4.19
CA SER A 65 5.02 9.12 -3.14
C SER A 65 5.78 8.87 -1.84
N THR A 66 6.14 7.61 -1.58
CA THR A 66 6.93 7.20 -0.41
C THR A 66 8.40 7.04 -0.71
N ASN A 67 8.84 7.35 -1.94
CA ASN A 67 10.20 7.12 -2.43
C ASN A 67 10.69 5.69 -2.14
N ALA A 68 9.79 4.71 -2.25
CA ALA A 68 10.05 3.32 -1.97
C ALA A 68 10.45 2.56 -3.25
N TYR A 69 11.04 1.38 -3.07
CA TYR A 69 11.49 0.53 -4.16
C TYR A 69 10.97 -0.90 -4.01
N ASN A 70 10.86 -1.60 -5.14
CA ASN A 70 10.56 -3.03 -5.15
C ASN A 70 11.78 -3.80 -4.64
N HIS A 71 11.56 -4.89 -3.91
CA HIS A 71 12.65 -5.83 -3.65
C HIS A 71 13.04 -6.53 -4.95
N ALA A 72 14.35 -6.68 -5.20
CA ALA A 72 14.82 -7.38 -6.39
C ALA A 72 14.39 -8.86 -6.41
N ASP A 73 14.34 -9.50 -5.22
CA ASP A 73 14.07 -10.93 -5.10
C ASP A 73 12.57 -11.32 -5.03
N TYR A 74 11.66 -10.35 -4.92
CA TYR A 74 10.22 -10.63 -4.79
C TYR A 74 9.42 -10.11 -5.99
N PRO A 75 8.58 -10.95 -6.61
CA PRO A 75 7.73 -10.49 -7.70
C PRO A 75 6.61 -9.59 -7.17
N ASN A 76 6.50 -8.38 -7.74
CA ASN A 76 5.38 -7.48 -7.53
C ASN A 76 4.57 -7.36 -8.84
N PRO A 77 3.23 -7.57 -8.83
CA PRO A 77 2.42 -8.06 -7.71
C PRO A 77 2.50 -9.58 -7.51
N GLU A 78 2.31 -10.02 -6.27
CA GLU A 78 1.96 -11.40 -5.93
C GLU A 78 0.42 -11.56 -5.86
N MET A 79 -0.10 -12.66 -6.41
CA MET A 79 -1.53 -12.99 -6.32
C MET A 79 -1.87 -13.61 -4.96
N LYS A 80 -2.86 -13.05 -4.27
CA LYS A 80 -3.38 -13.52 -2.98
C LYS A 80 -4.83 -14.00 -3.09
N PRO A 81 -5.37 -14.70 -2.06
CA PRO A 81 -6.77 -15.13 -2.05
C PRO A 81 -7.76 -13.99 -2.33
N HIS A 82 -8.92 -14.36 -2.90
CA HIS A 82 -9.96 -13.43 -3.35
C HIS A 82 -9.53 -12.49 -4.50
N GLY A 83 -8.51 -12.88 -5.26
CA GLY A 83 -8.05 -12.14 -6.44
C GLY A 83 -7.26 -10.87 -6.11
N ARG A 84 -6.81 -10.71 -4.87
CA ARG A 84 -6.11 -9.51 -4.41
C ARG A 84 -4.67 -9.49 -4.93
N PHE A 85 -4.20 -8.32 -5.35
CA PHE A 85 -2.81 -8.05 -5.70
C PHE A 85 -2.05 -7.59 -4.47
N SER A 86 -0.88 -8.20 -4.20
CA SER A 86 -0.02 -7.83 -3.09
C SER A 86 1.27 -7.23 -3.61
N TYR A 87 1.63 -6.05 -3.09
CA TYR A 87 2.86 -5.35 -3.40
C TYR A 87 3.63 -5.12 -2.09
N SER A 88 4.94 -5.38 -2.10
CA SER A 88 5.82 -5.02 -0.99
C SER A 88 6.82 -3.96 -1.44
N PHE A 89 6.78 -2.79 -0.80
CA PHE A 89 7.65 -1.67 -1.11
C PHE A 89 8.59 -1.34 0.05
N TYR A 90 9.88 -1.31 -0.22
CA TYR A 90 10.91 -1.10 0.77
C TYR A 90 11.22 0.39 0.88
N MET A 91 11.11 0.92 2.08
CA MET A 91 11.48 2.29 2.42
C MET A 91 12.88 2.27 3.02
N GLN A 92 13.90 2.41 2.17
CA GLN A 92 15.32 2.50 2.53
C GLN A 92 15.67 1.85 3.90
N ASN A 93 15.94 2.67 4.93
CA ASN A 93 16.36 2.21 6.26
C ASN A 93 15.24 2.23 7.30
N SER A 94 13.97 2.31 6.90
CA SER A 94 12.84 2.61 7.79
C SER A 94 11.69 1.60 7.77
N GLY A 95 11.82 0.50 7.02
CA GLY A 95 10.87 -0.62 6.99
C GLY A 95 10.24 -0.82 5.61
N TYR A 96 9.07 -1.45 5.55
CA TYR A 96 8.39 -1.69 4.29
C TYR A 96 6.87 -1.45 4.39
N ILE A 97 6.25 -1.18 3.25
CA ILE A 97 4.80 -1.05 3.07
C ILE A 97 4.33 -2.32 2.36
N ASP A 98 3.41 -3.04 2.98
CA ASP A 98 2.72 -4.15 2.36
C ASP A 98 1.33 -3.67 1.92
N LEU A 99 1.16 -3.54 0.62
CA LEU A 99 -0.06 -3.01 0.01
C LEU A 99 -0.83 -4.14 -0.67
N SER A 100 -2.05 -4.36 -0.18
CA SER A 100 -2.97 -5.39 -0.63
C SER A 100 -4.17 -4.74 -1.33
N ILE A 101 -4.27 -4.85 -2.66
CA ILE A 101 -5.27 -4.16 -3.49
C ILE A 101 -6.30 -5.14 -4.03
N MET A 102 -7.57 -4.94 -3.67
CA MET A 102 -8.68 -5.68 -4.28
C MET A 102 -8.94 -5.17 -5.70
N PRO A 103 -9.10 -6.06 -6.70
CA PRO A 103 -9.43 -5.64 -8.07
C PRO A 103 -10.86 -5.07 -8.14
N PRO A 104 -11.12 -4.10 -9.04
CA PRO A 104 -12.50 -3.71 -9.34
C PRO A 104 -13.28 -4.88 -9.93
N VAL A 105 -14.46 -5.13 -9.39
CA VAL A 105 -15.40 -6.10 -9.96
C VAL A 105 -16.22 -5.37 -11.03
N LYS A 106 -16.07 -5.79 -12.29
CA LYS A 106 -16.95 -5.30 -13.37
C LYS A 106 -18.36 -5.79 -13.07
N LYS A 107 -19.34 -4.88 -12.98
CA LYS A 107 -20.75 -5.29 -12.99
C LYS A 107 -21.00 -6.04 -14.30
N ALA A 108 -21.55 -7.24 -14.22
CA ALA A 108 -22.10 -7.90 -15.39
C ALA A 108 -23.21 -7.00 -15.95
N VAL A 109 -23.10 -6.65 -17.23
CA VAL A 109 -24.12 -5.89 -17.97
C VAL A 109 -25.31 -6.79 -18.23
#